data_AF-A0AB34HDJ7-F1
#
_entry.id   AF-A0AB34HDJ7-F1
#
_cell.length_a   1.000
_cell.length_b   1.000
_cell.length_c   1.000
_cell.angle_alpha   90.00
_cell.angle_beta   90.00
_cell.angle_gamma   90.00
#
_symmetry.space_group_name_H-M   'P 1'
#
loop_
_entity.id
_entity.type
_entity.pdbx_description
1 polymer ?
#
loop_
_entity_poly.entity_id
_entity_poly.type
_entity_poly.pdbx_seq_one_letter_code
_entity_poly.pdbx_strand_id
1 'polypeptide(L)'
;MPRTSGPWPSWVFGPVRPSEHICYVQGLGWTTKYFGEKIGLYFAWLGLYTSFLIPSSVIGVIVFLYGCATIEEDIPSKEMCDQQNAFTMCPLCDKSCDYWNLSSACGTAQASHLFDNPATVVFSIFMALWSKLSP
;
A
#
# COMPACT_ATOMS: atom_id res chain seq x y z
N MET A 1 36.07 16.54 -6.14
CA MET A 1 36.34 15.66 -4.98
C MET A 1 35.01 15.19 -4.40
N PRO A 2 34.82 13.87 -4.24
CA PRO A 2 33.55 13.27 -3.84
C PRO A 2 33.40 13.24 -2.32
N ARG A 3 32.18 13.40 -1.81
CA ARG A 3 31.80 12.92 -0.48
C ARG A 3 30.60 12.00 -0.65
N THR A 4 30.83 10.73 -0.40
CA THR A 4 29.85 9.65 -0.38
C THR A 4 29.02 9.70 0.91
N SER A 5 27.93 8.91 0.90
CA SER A 5 27.16 8.36 2.03
C SER A 5 25.79 8.99 2.34
N GLY A 6 24.82 8.70 1.48
CA GLY A 6 23.42 8.48 1.87
C GLY A 6 22.93 7.20 1.17
N PRO A 7 22.10 6.34 1.79
CA PRO A 7 21.80 4.99 1.29
C PRO A 7 20.73 4.96 0.18
N TRP A 8 20.50 6.07 -0.54
CA TRP A 8 19.43 6.16 -1.52
C TRP A 8 20.00 6.27 -2.94
N PRO A 9 19.53 5.46 -3.91
CA PRO A 9 19.96 5.55 -5.31
C PRO A 9 19.70 6.96 -5.86
N SER A 10 20.74 7.58 -6.42
CA SER A 10 20.73 8.93 -7.00
C SER A 10 19.81 9.13 -8.22
N TRP A 11 19.02 8.12 -8.57
CA TRP A 11 17.98 8.18 -9.61
C TRP A 11 16.60 8.61 -9.08
N VAL A 12 16.39 8.64 -7.76
CA VAL A 12 15.07 8.92 -7.17
C VAL A 12 14.84 10.43 -6.98
N PHE A 13 15.88 11.21 -6.70
CA PHE A 13 15.78 12.66 -6.48
C PHE A 13 17.00 13.38 -7.07
N GLY A 14 17.04 13.55 -8.39
CA GLY A 14 17.89 14.56 -9.00
C GLY A 14 17.34 15.97 -8.73
N PRO A 15 18.18 17.02 -8.55
CA PRO A 15 17.69 18.35 -8.22
C PRO A 15 16.85 18.94 -9.36
N VAL A 16 15.60 19.30 -9.06
CA VAL A 16 14.76 20.15 -9.91
C VAL A 16 15.42 21.54 -9.98
N ARG A 17 16.15 21.81 -11.06
CA ARG A 17 16.70 23.15 -11.34
C ARG A 17 15.65 23.98 -12.09
N PRO A 18 15.24 25.15 -11.57
CA PRO A 18 14.31 26.03 -12.25
C PRO A 18 15.10 27.09 -13.02
N SER A 19 15.40 26.86 -14.31
CA SER A 19 15.62 27.94 -15.28
C SER A 19 15.76 27.42 -16.73
N GLU A 20 14.78 27.81 -17.55
CA GLU A 20 14.84 28.15 -18.98
C GLU A 20 14.92 27.10 -20.11
N HIS A 21 15.25 25.82 -19.95
CA HIS A 21 14.97 24.85 -21.04
C HIS A 21 14.74 23.44 -20.47
N ILE A 22 13.56 22.89 -20.73
CA ILE A 22 13.09 21.57 -20.31
C ILE A 22 14.09 20.49 -20.76
N CYS A 23 14.88 19.97 -19.81
CA CYS A 23 15.81 18.88 -20.04
C CYS A 23 15.21 17.63 -19.39
N TYR A 24 14.53 16.82 -20.22
CA TYR A 24 14.01 15.52 -19.83
C TYR A 24 15.13 14.64 -19.26
N VAL A 25 14.81 13.91 -18.20
CA VAL A 25 15.64 12.87 -17.56
C VAL A 25 16.46 12.12 -18.61
N GLN A 26 17.77 12.03 -18.38
CA GLN A 26 18.79 11.58 -19.33
C GLN A 26 18.53 10.13 -19.79
N GLY A 27 17.66 9.99 -20.80
CA GLY A 27 17.07 8.76 -21.33
C GLY A 27 15.85 9.00 -22.23
N LEU A 28 15.05 10.04 -21.94
CA LEU A 28 13.85 10.42 -22.73
C LEU A 28 14.17 11.17 -24.05
N GLY A 29 15.42 11.65 -24.22
CA GLY A 29 15.81 12.45 -25.39
C GLY A 29 15.81 11.67 -26.71
N TRP A 30 16.05 10.36 -26.68
CA TRP A 30 16.03 9.52 -27.89
C TRP A 30 14.59 9.18 -28.30
N THR A 31 13.77 8.71 -27.36
CA THR A 31 12.37 8.32 -27.63
C THR A 31 11.52 9.48 -28.11
N THR A 32 11.71 10.68 -27.55
CA THR A 32 10.95 11.88 -27.94
C THR A 32 11.31 12.37 -29.35
N LYS A 33 12.56 12.15 -29.80
CA LYS A 33 12.99 12.44 -31.17
C LYS A 33 12.45 11.44 -32.20
N TYR A 34 12.25 10.18 -31.82
CA TYR A 34 11.73 9.13 -32.72
C TYR A 34 10.19 9.01 -32.72
N PHE A 35 9.52 9.30 -31.60
CA PHE A 35 8.05 9.15 -31.43
C PHE A 35 7.28 10.47 -31.27
N GLY A 36 7.97 11.61 -31.15
CA GLY A 36 7.34 12.92 -30.98
C GLY A 36 7.03 13.28 -29.52
N GLU A 37 6.84 14.58 -29.28
CA GLU A 37 6.69 15.19 -27.94
C GLU A 37 5.49 14.66 -27.15
N LYS A 38 4.42 14.25 -27.84
CA LYS A 38 3.23 13.66 -27.22
C LYS A 38 3.57 12.36 -26.47
N ILE A 39 4.29 11.43 -27.11
CA ILE A 39 4.70 10.15 -26.49
C ILE A 39 5.73 10.37 -25.38
N GLY A 40 6.66 11.32 -25.57
CA GLY A 40 7.67 11.67 -24.57
C GLY A 40 7.07 12.18 -23.26
N LEU A 41 6.04 13.02 -23.34
CA LEU A 41 5.33 13.53 -22.16
C LEU A 41 4.60 12.42 -21.39
N TYR A 42 3.93 11.49 -22.09
CA TYR A 42 3.26 10.36 -21.44
C TYR A 42 4.25 9.49 -20.66
N PHE A 43 5.40 9.18 -21.25
CA PHE A 43 6.39 8.32 -20.60
C PHE A 43 7.07 9.04 -19.41
N ALA A 44 7.30 10.35 -19.51
CA ALA A 44 7.81 11.17 -18.41
C ALA A 44 6.82 11.25 -17.24
N TRP A 45 5.54 11.48 -17.54
CA TRP A 45 4.46 11.52 -16.55
C TRP A 45 4.28 10.16 -15.85
N LEU A 46 4.33 9.07 -16.61
CA LEU A 46 4.21 7.72 -16.07
C LEU A 46 5.41 7.36 -15.15
N GLY A 47 6.60 7.82 -15.50
CA GLY A 47 7.81 7.69 -14.65
C GLY A 47 7.72 8.51 -13.37
N LEU A 48 7.18 9.73 -13.44
CA LEU A 48 6.90 10.57 -12.27
C LEU A 48 5.87 9.90 -11.35
N TYR A 49 4.76 9.41 -11.91
CA TYR A 49 3.74 8.66 -11.18
C TYR A 49 4.34 7.46 -10.46
N THR A 50 5.11 6.62 -11.15
CA THR A 50 5.70 5.43 -10.57
C THR A 50 6.66 5.77 -9.42
N SER A 51 7.45 6.84 -9.57
CA SER A 51 8.36 7.31 -8.50
C SER A 51 7.61 7.72 -7.24
N PHE A 52 6.41 8.29 -7.41
CA PHE A 52 5.50 8.66 -6.33
C PHE A 52 4.74 7.44 -5.75
N LEU A 53 4.50 6.39 -6.52
CA LEU A 53 3.87 5.16 -6.02
C LEU A 53 4.79 4.33 -5.09
N ILE A 54 6.11 4.41 -5.27
CA ILE A 54 7.09 3.67 -4.46
C ILE A 54 6.93 3.96 -2.94
N PRO A 55 6.96 5.21 -2.45
CA PRO A 55 6.81 5.49 -1.02
C PRO A 55 5.44 5.08 -0.48
N SER A 56 4.38 5.23 -1.28
CA SER A 56 3.04 4.76 -0.91
C SER A 56 3.01 3.23 -0.70
N SER A 57 3.63 2.47 -1.61
CA SER A 57 3.73 1.02 -1.49
C SER A 57 4.52 0.60 -0.26
N VAL A 58 5.63 1.28 0.07
CA VAL A 58 6.42 0.99 1.28
C VAL A 58 5.60 1.20 2.54
N ILE A 59 4.86 2.32 2.63
CA ILE A 59 3.97 2.60 3.77
C ILE A 59 2.88 1.53 3.89
N GLY A 60 2.27 1.14 2.77
CA GLY A 60 1.24 0.09 2.75
C GLY A 60 1.75 -1.26 3.25
N VAL A 61 2.97 -1.66 2.87
CA VAL A 61 3.60 -2.91 3.35
C VAL A 61 3.88 -2.84 4.86
N ILE A 62 4.36 -1.70 5.37
CA ILE A 62 4.60 -1.52 6.81
C ILE A 62 3.31 -1.63 7.62
N VAL A 63 2.23 -0.99 7.15
CA VAL A 63 0.90 -1.06 7.79
C VAL A 63 0.36 -2.49 7.78
N PHE A 64 0.52 -3.21 6.67
CA PHE A 64 0.12 -4.61 6.55
C PHE A 64 0.89 -5.51 7.52
N LEU A 65 2.23 -5.36 7.60
CA LEU A 65 3.06 -6.12 8.54
C LEU A 65 2.71 -5.83 10.00
N TYR A 66 2.40 -4.57 10.32
CA TYR A 66 1.92 -4.18 11.66
C TYR A 66 0.58 -4.84 12.00
N GLY A 67 -0.35 -4.91 11.04
CA GLY A 67 -1.61 -5.63 11.18
C GLY A 67 -1.42 -7.14 11.40
N CYS A 68 -0.48 -7.77 10.67
CA CYS A 68 -0.13 -9.18 10.89
C CYS A 68 0.47 -9.42 12.28
N ALA A 69 1.41 -8.56 12.72
CA ALA A 69 2.10 -8.75 13.98
C ALA A 69 1.18 -8.61 15.20
N THR A 70 0.14 -7.77 15.12
CA THR A 70 -0.76 -7.49 16.24
C THR A 70 -1.94 -8.48 16.32
N ILE A 71 -2.19 -9.25 15.26
CA ILE A 71 -3.39 -10.10 15.09
C ILE A 71 -3.56 -11.19 16.16
N GLU A 72 -2.45 -11.67 16.75
CA GLU A 72 -2.43 -12.69 17.80
C GLU A 72 -2.47 -12.10 19.22
N GLU A 73 -2.18 -10.81 19.38
CA GLU A 73 -2.14 -10.12 20.67
C GLU A 73 -3.47 -9.44 21.02
N ASP A 74 -4.31 -9.15 20.03
CA ASP A 74 -5.62 -8.55 20.25
C ASP A 74 -6.60 -9.49 20.95
N ILE A 75 -7.15 -9.00 22.07
CA ILE A 75 -8.19 -9.66 22.89
C ILE A 75 -9.32 -10.27 22.03
N PRO A 76 -9.96 -9.56 21.08
CA PRO A 76 -11.06 -10.15 20.28
C PRO A 76 -10.60 -11.30 19.39
N SER A 77 -9.42 -11.23 18.78
CA SER A 77 -8.88 -12.31 17.94
C SER A 77 -8.53 -13.55 18.77
N LYS A 78 -7.99 -13.35 19.96
CA LYS A 78 -7.66 -14.44 20.89
C LYS A 78 -8.91 -15.19 21.35
N GLU A 79 -9.97 -14.47 21.74
CA GLU A 79 -11.22 -15.07 22.20
C GLU A 79 -12.00 -15.77 21.06
N MET A 80 -11.91 -15.26 19.83
CA MET A 80 -12.56 -15.85 18.64
C MET A 80 -11.85 -17.12 18.15
N CYS A 81 -10.53 -17.19 18.32
CA CYS A 81 -9.70 -18.30 17.84
C CYS A 81 -9.39 -19.35 18.93
N ASP A 82 -9.75 -19.09 20.19
CA ASP A 82 -9.55 -20.04 21.28
C ASP A 82 -10.46 -21.29 21.13
N GLN A 83 -9.84 -22.48 21.13
CA GLN A 83 -10.59 -23.74 20.98
C GLN A 83 -11.25 -24.22 22.27
N GLN A 84 -10.89 -23.67 23.44
CA GLN A 84 -11.55 -24.04 24.70
C GLN A 84 -12.94 -23.36 24.82
N ASN A 85 -13.10 -22.21 24.17
CA ASN A 85 -14.34 -21.46 24.07
C ASN A 85 -15.10 -21.74 22.75
N ALA A 86 -15.44 -23.01 22.50
CA ALA A 86 -16.19 -23.44 21.30
C ALA A 86 -17.65 -22.96 21.33
N PHE A 87 -17.87 -21.66 21.10
CA PHE A 87 -19.20 -21.08 20.98
C PHE A 87 -19.86 -21.52 19.68
N THR A 88 -20.92 -22.32 19.78
CA THR A 88 -21.74 -22.74 18.65
C THR A 88 -22.69 -21.62 18.25
N MET A 89 -22.56 -21.17 17.01
CA MET A 89 -23.41 -20.14 16.39
C MET A 89 -24.66 -20.78 15.77
N CYS A 90 -25.75 -20.02 15.76
CA CYS A 90 -26.98 -20.44 15.08
C CYS A 90 -26.77 -20.54 13.56
N PRO A 91 -27.45 -21.48 12.89
CA PRO A 91 -27.41 -21.59 11.44
C PRO A 91 -28.00 -20.33 10.79
N LEU A 92 -27.40 -19.88 9.70
CA LEU A 92 -27.86 -18.71 8.94
C LEU A 92 -29.10 -19.01 8.05
N CYS A 93 -29.57 -20.26 7.99
CA CYS A 93 -30.70 -20.66 7.15
C CYS A 93 -31.85 -21.28 7.95
N ASP A 94 -33.08 -21.05 7.47
CA ASP A 94 -34.34 -21.53 8.04
C ASP A 94 -34.56 -23.05 7.91
N LYS A 95 -33.87 -23.73 6.97
CA LYS A 95 -34.02 -25.18 6.76
C LYS A 95 -32.68 -25.89 6.57
N SER A 96 -32.47 -26.93 7.38
CA SER A 96 -31.41 -27.95 7.27
C SER A 96 -29.98 -27.41 7.06
N CYS A 97 -29.55 -26.47 7.90
CA CYS A 97 -28.13 -26.14 8.03
C CYS A 97 -27.61 -26.56 9.40
N ASP A 98 -26.41 -27.12 9.42
CA ASP A 98 -25.74 -27.51 10.65
C ASP A 98 -25.28 -26.28 11.43
N TYR A 99 -25.25 -26.45 12.75
CA TYR A 99 -24.66 -25.48 13.66
C TYR A 99 -23.15 -25.42 13.44
N TRP A 100 -22.57 -24.24 13.52
CA TRP A 100 -21.17 -23.99 13.20
C TRP A 100 -20.43 -23.39 14.40
N ASN A 101 -19.15 -23.73 14.56
CA ASN A 101 -18.35 -23.21 15.66
C ASN A 101 -17.68 -21.89 15.26
N LEU A 102 -17.69 -20.92 16.16
CA LEU A 102 -17.10 -19.60 15.96
C LEU A 102 -15.60 -19.66 15.60
N SER A 103 -14.86 -20.60 16.22
CA SER A 103 -13.44 -20.83 15.93
C SER A 103 -13.15 -21.20 14.46
N SER A 104 -14.10 -21.80 13.73
CA SER A 104 -13.93 -22.12 12.30
C SER A 104 -13.88 -20.87 11.41
N ALA A 105 -14.39 -19.73 11.88
CA ALA A 105 -14.35 -18.44 11.19
C ALA A 105 -13.23 -17.51 11.68
N CYS A 106 -12.32 -18.02 12.52
CA CYS A 106 -11.16 -17.28 13.04
C CYS A 106 -10.36 -16.59 11.93
N GLY A 107 -10.09 -17.27 10.81
CA GLY A 107 -9.35 -16.69 9.69
C GLY A 107 -10.05 -15.49 9.04
N THR A 108 -11.38 -15.51 8.97
CA THR A 108 -12.17 -14.38 8.45
C THR A 108 -12.16 -13.21 9.45
N ALA A 109 -12.29 -13.50 10.74
CA ALA A 109 -12.24 -12.48 11.80
C ALA A 109 -10.87 -11.79 11.85
N GLN A 110 -9.78 -12.57 11.75
CA GLN A 110 -8.42 -12.05 11.65
C GLN A 110 -8.25 -11.19 10.39
N ALA A 111 -8.70 -11.66 9.23
CA ALA A 111 -8.63 -10.87 7.99
C ALA A 111 -9.35 -9.53 8.13
N SER A 112 -10.56 -9.51 8.71
CA SER A 112 -11.28 -8.25 8.97
C SER A 112 -10.51 -7.33 9.91
N HIS A 113 -9.96 -7.85 11.02
CA HIS A 113 -9.16 -7.06 11.96
C HIS A 113 -7.91 -6.44 11.31
N LEU A 114 -7.27 -7.17 10.40
CA LEU A 114 -6.09 -6.70 9.68
C LEU A 114 -6.39 -5.49 8.78
N PHE A 115 -7.60 -5.42 8.21
CA PHE A 115 -8.05 -4.29 7.41
C PHE A 115 -8.69 -3.16 8.24
N ASP A 116 -9.39 -3.48 9.33
CA ASP A 116 -10.07 -2.53 10.23
C ASP A 116 -9.17 -1.98 11.35
N ASN A 117 -7.85 -2.15 11.23
CA ASN A 117 -6.89 -1.57 12.17
C ASN A 117 -6.79 -0.04 11.96
N PRO A 118 -6.67 0.79 13.03
CA PRO A 118 -6.39 2.23 12.92
C PRO A 118 -5.26 2.62 11.95
N ALA A 119 -4.26 1.75 11.76
CA ALA A 119 -3.18 1.98 10.80
C ALA A 119 -3.66 2.07 9.32
N THR A 120 -4.68 1.29 8.94
CA THR A 120 -5.26 1.30 7.59
C THR A 120 -6.09 2.56 7.32
N VAL A 121 -6.71 3.11 8.38
CA VAL A 121 -7.44 4.39 8.30
C VAL A 121 -6.48 5.53 7.96
N VAL A 122 -5.33 5.58 8.63
CA VAL A 122 -4.27 6.57 8.34
C VAL A 122 -3.73 6.40 6.92
N PHE A 123 -3.53 5.15 6.47
CA PHE A 123 -3.11 4.86 5.09
C PHE A 123 -4.15 5.34 4.06
N SER A 124 -5.44 5.18 4.34
CA SER A 124 -6.51 5.63 3.45
C SER A 124 -6.57 7.15 3.32
N ILE A 125 -6.38 7.88 4.43
CA ILE A 125 -6.27 9.35 4.43
C ILE A 125 -5.04 9.79 3.65
N PHE A 126 -3.90 9.12 3.84
CA PHE A 126 -2.69 9.39 3.08
C PHE A 126 -2.92 9.23 1.58
N MET A 127 -3.55 8.15 1.13
CA MET A 127 -3.88 7.93 -0.29
C MET A 127 -4.83 8.99 -0.86
N ALA A 128 -5.83 9.41 -0.07
CA ALA A 128 -6.76 10.46 -0.48
C ALA A 128 -6.06 11.81 -0.64
N LEU A 129 -5.23 12.23 0.32
CA LEU A 129 -4.44 13.46 0.25
C LEU A 129 -3.38 13.39 -0.85
N TRP A 130 -2.78 12.21 -1.03
CA TRP A 130 -1.80 11.94 -2.08
C TRP A 130 -2.37 12.17 -3.47
N SER A 131 -3.56 11.62 -3.74
CA SER A 131 -4.25 11.80 -5.03
C SER A 131 -4.60 13.25 -5.36
N LYS A 132 -4.66 14.11 -4.34
CA LYS A 132 -4.95 15.54 -4.48
C LYS A 132 -3.69 16.40 -4.56
N LEU A 133 -2.58 15.92 -4.00
CA LEU A 133 -1.29 16.60 -4.01
C LEU A 133 -0.44 16.20 -5.24
N SER A 134 -0.67 15.01 -5.81
CA SER A 134 -0.03 14.61 -7.06
C SER A 134 -0.49 15.57 -8.18
N PRO A 135 0.44 16.17 -8.94
CA PRO A 135 0.12 17.14 -10.00
C PRO A 135 -0.77 16.56 -11.10
#